data_AF-A0A928I2C8-F1
#
_entry.id   AF-A0A928I2C8-F1
#
_cell.length_a   1.000
_cell.length_b   1.000
_cell.length_c   1.000
_cell.angle_alpha   90.00
_cell.angle_beta   90.00
_cell.angle_gamma   90.00
#
_symmetry.space_group_name_H-M   'P 1'
#
loop_
_entity.id
_entity.type
_entity.pdbx_description
1 polymer ?
#
loop_
_entity_poly.entity_id
_entity_poly.type
_entity_poly.pdbx_seq_one_letter_code
_entity_poly.pdbx_strand_id
1 'polypeptide(L)'
;ILASGARVLECACGPCIGMGFSPNSAGVSLRTFNRNFEGRSGTKDAKVYLVSPETAVAAALTGEITDPILLGEMPEIKMPDAFRIDDSAILAPADPEEAKDLEIMRGPNIKKFPDSVAWTDSLKAELVLKVGDNITTDHIMPAGAKILPYRSNIPHLSQYCFGVCDPTFPERAKAAGESFVVGGVNYGQGSSREHAALVPLYLGVRAVIAKSFARIHAANLINAGIMPLTFANPDDYDRIEQGDVLSLANVFAGMDTGDMILRDETKGIEIPLTCSFTERQKAILKAGGLLAYTKESN
;
A
#
# COMPACT_ATOMS: atom_id res chain seq x y z
N ILE A 1 -34.63 -7.40 -8.93
CA ILE A 1 -33.17 -7.31 -9.17
C ILE A 1 -32.74 -8.17 -10.36
N LEU A 2 -32.77 -9.51 -10.30
CA LEU A 2 -32.37 -10.33 -11.45
C LEU A 2 -33.24 -10.08 -12.70
N ALA A 3 -34.56 -10.03 -12.52
CA ALA A 3 -35.50 -9.75 -13.60
C ALA A 3 -35.32 -8.36 -14.26
N SER A 4 -34.67 -7.41 -13.58
CA SER A 4 -34.37 -6.08 -14.13
C SER A 4 -33.03 -6.04 -14.88
N GLY A 5 -32.42 -7.19 -15.16
CA GLY A 5 -31.16 -7.29 -15.90
C GLY A 5 -29.89 -7.21 -15.04
N ALA A 6 -30.02 -7.14 -13.71
CA ALA A 6 -28.85 -7.15 -12.84
C ALA A 6 -28.21 -8.54 -12.78
N ARG A 7 -26.88 -8.60 -12.82
CA ARG A 7 -26.12 -9.81 -12.56
C ARG A 7 -25.64 -9.82 -11.11
N VAL A 8 -26.06 -10.84 -10.36
CA VAL A 8 -25.52 -11.10 -9.02
C VAL A 8 -24.12 -11.68 -9.15
N LEU A 9 -23.17 -11.09 -8.41
CA LEU A 9 -21.79 -11.56 -8.33
C LEU A 9 -21.60 -12.42 -7.09
N GLU A 10 -20.47 -13.10 -7.04
CA GLU A 10 -20.01 -13.78 -5.83
C GLU A 10 -19.89 -12.79 -4.67
N CYS A 11 -20.11 -13.27 -3.44
CA CYS A 11 -19.92 -12.50 -2.21
C CYS A 11 -18.41 -12.27 -1.96
N ALA A 12 -17.81 -11.41 -2.77
CA ALA A 12 -16.38 -11.10 -2.77
C ALA A 12 -16.16 -9.62 -3.14
N CYS A 13 -14.93 -9.13 -2.98
CA CYS A 13 -14.58 -7.75 -3.35
C CYS A 13 -14.77 -7.47 -4.86
N GLY A 14 -14.37 -8.41 -5.71
CA GLY A 14 -14.54 -8.37 -7.17
C GLY A 14 -14.18 -7.02 -7.81
N PRO A 15 -15.14 -6.32 -8.47
CA PRO A 15 -14.85 -5.12 -9.25
C PRO A 15 -14.33 -3.93 -8.43
N CYS A 16 -14.56 -3.93 -7.12
CA CYS A 16 -14.06 -2.89 -6.20
C CYS A 16 -12.52 -2.80 -6.17
N ILE A 17 -11.86 -3.93 -6.45
CA ILE A 17 -10.39 -4.01 -6.53
C ILE A 17 -9.90 -4.30 -7.96
N GLY A 18 -10.78 -4.13 -8.95
CA GLY A 18 -10.48 -4.37 -10.36
C GLY A 18 -10.43 -5.84 -10.76
N MET A 19 -11.09 -6.73 -10.01
CA MET A 19 -11.18 -8.16 -10.34
C MET A 19 -12.55 -8.48 -10.97
N GLY A 20 -12.59 -8.51 -12.31
CA GLY A 20 -13.82 -8.73 -13.07
C GLY A 20 -14.71 -7.48 -13.15
N PHE A 21 -15.64 -7.47 -14.11
CA PHE A 21 -16.54 -6.33 -14.41
C PHE A 21 -15.85 -4.96 -14.45
N SER A 22 -14.66 -4.93 -15.05
CA SER A 22 -13.94 -3.70 -15.29
C SER A 22 -14.74 -2.80 -16.25
N PRO A 23 -14.77 -1.47 -16.02
CA PRO A 23 -15.42 -0.55 -16.95
C PRO A 23 -14.81 -0.62 -18.35
N ASN A 24 -15.55 -0.20 -19.38
CA ASN A 24 -14.98 0.02 -20.70
C ASN A 24 -13.99 1.20 -20.72
N SER A 25 -13.07 1.20 -21.68
CA SER A 25 -12.10 2.29 -21.89
C SER A 25 -12.79 3.63 -22.09
N ALA A 26 -12.23 4.67 -21.46
CA ALA A 26 -12.75 6.03 -21.35
C ALA A 26 -14.20 6.17 -20.83
N GLY A 27 -14.80 5.06 -20.37
CA GLY A 27 -16.20 5.00 -19.97
C GLY A 27 -16.46 5.61 -18.60
N VAL A 28 -17.69 6.11 -18.41
CA VAL A 28 -18.21 6.52 -17.10
C VAL A 28 -18.79 5.30 -16.39
N SER A 29 -18.41 5.09 -15.14
CA SER A 29 -18.91 3.99 -14.31
C SER A 29 -19.26 4.49 -12.91
N LEU A 30 -20.52 4.34 -12.54
CA LEU A 30 -20.99 4.63 -11.19
C LEU A 30 -20.80 3.40 -10.31
N ARG A 31 -20.19 3.58 -9.13
CA ARG A 31 -19.85 2.49 -8.22
C ARG A 31 -20.30 2.80 -6.81
N THR A 32 -20.95 1.82 -6.18
CA THR A 32 -21.38 1.87 -4.77
C THR A 32 -20.27 1.38 -3.84
N PHE A 33 -19.03 1.74 -4.18
CA PHE A 33 -17.82 1.41 -3.43
C PHE A 33 -17.37 2.65 -2.64
N ASN A 34 -16.18 2.58 -2.04
CA ASN A 34 -15.60 3.66 -1.25
C ASN A 34 -14.32 4.28 -1.84
N ARG A 35 -13.86 3.82 -3.02
CA ARG A 35 -12.62 4.28 -3.65
C ARG A 35 -12.72 4.29 -5.19
N ASN A 36 -12.19 5.34 -5.81
CA ASN A 36 -12.22 5.56 -7.26
C ASN A 36 -10.88 6.10 -7.83
N PHE A 37 -9.74 5.71 -7.25
CA PHE A 37 -8.43 6.08 -7.81
C PHE A 37 -8.26 5.60 -9.26
N GLU A 38 -7.46 6.32 -10.05
CA GLU A 38 -7.17 5.96 -11.44
C GLU A 38 -6.70 4.50 -11.56
N GLY A 39 -7.29 3.73 -12.48
CA GLY A 39 -7.00 2.31 -12.70
C GLY A 39 -7.46 1.33 -11.62
N ARG A 40 -8.05 1.79 -10.51
CA ARG A 40 -8.45 0.91 -9.39
C ARG A 40 -9.47 -0.17 -9.78
N SER A 41 -10.40 0.15 -10.67
CA SER A 41 -11.46 -0.76 -11.12
C SER A 41 -11.05 -1.63 -12.32
N GLY A 42 -9.75 -1.75 -12.60
CA GLY A 42 -9.17 -2.67 -13.60
C GLY A 42 -8.95 -2.07 -14.99
N THR A 43 -9.61 -0.94 -15.32
CA THR A 43 -9.41 -0.20 -16.56
C THR A 43 -8.80 1.17 -16.24
N LYS A 44 -7.62 1.47 -16.79
CA LYS A 44 -6.80 2.64 -16.39
C LYS A 44 -7.51 3.97 -16.66
N ASP A 45 -8.04 4.14 -17.85
CA ASP A 45 -8.65 5.37 -18.34
C ASP A 45 -10.16 5.50 -18.01
N ALA A 46 -10.71 4.60 -17.19
CA ALA A 46 -12.10 4.64 -16.80
C ALA A 46 -12.39 5.77 -15.79
N LYS A 47 -13.52 6.46 -15.96
CA LYS A 47 -13.99 7.52 -15.06
C LYS A 47 -14.96 6.95 -14.05
N VAL A 48 -14.46 6.69 -12.83
CA VAL A 48 -15.24 6.06 -11.75
C VAL A 48 -15.77 7.11 -10.78
N TYR A 49 -17.09 7.10 -10.54
CA TYR A 49 -17.77 7.99 -9.60
C TYR A 49 -18.41 7.18 -8.47
N LEU A 50 -18.23 7.62 -7.24
CA LEU A 50 -18.80 6.97 -6.06
C LEU A 50 -20.20 7.52 -5.79
N VAL A 51 -21.18 6.63 -5.68
CA VAL A 51 -22.60 6.98 -5.48
C VAL A 51 -23.28 6.02 -4.51
N SER A 52 -24.47 6.39 -4.02
CA SER A 52 -25.31 5.49 -3.22
C SER A 52 -25.90 4.36 -4.08
N PRO A 53 -26.33 3.23 -3.48
CA PRO A 53 -27.05 2.17 -4.19
C PRO A 53 -28.28 2.66 -4.96
N GLU A 54 -29.07 3.55 -4.37
CA GLU A 54 -30.28 4.12 -4.95
C GLU A 54 -29.95 4.93 -6.21
N THR A 55 -28.92 5.79 -6.13
CA THR A 55 -28.44 6.58 -7.26
C THR A 55 -27.90 5.68 -8.38
N ALA A 56 -27.19 4.60 -8.04
CA ALA A 56 -26.71 3.64 -9.03
C ALA A 56 -27.86 2.93 -9.76
N VAL A 57 -28.93 2.56 -9.04
CA VAL A 57 -30.13 1.97 -9.63
C VAL A 57 -30.85 2.99 -10.52
N ALA A 58 -31.04 4.23 -10.05
CA ALA A 58 -31.67 5.28 -10.84
C ALA A 58 -30.93 5.56 -12.14
N ALA A 59 -29.60 5.63 -12.08
CA ALA A 59 -28.78 5.81 -13.26
C ALA A 59 -28.79 4.59 -14.20
N ALA A 60 -28.85 3.37 -13.65
CA ALA A 60 -28.99 2.17 -14.48
C ALA A 60 -30.31 2.11 -15.23
N LEU A 61 -31.39 2.67 -14.67
CA LEU A 61 -32.71 2.72 -15.31
C LEU A 61 -32.82 3.83 -16.37
N THR A 62 -32.18 4.97 -16.13
CA THR A 62 -32.31 6.19 -16.97
C THR A 62 -31.18 6.34 -17.99
N GLY A 63 -30.02 5.72 -17.76
CA GLY A 63 -28.83 5.86 -18.60
C GLY A 63 -27.98 7.09 -18.28
N GLU A 64 -28.37 7.92 -17.29
CA GLU A 64 -27.65 9.12 -16.86
C GLU A 64 -27.66 9.27 -15.33
N ILE A 65 -26.80 10.14 -14.78
CA ILE A 65 -26.78 10.37 -13.33
C ILE A 65 -28.09 11.06 -12.94
N THR A 66 -28.95 10.32 -12.22
CA THR A 66 -30.31 10.76 -11.87
C THR A 66 -30.50 10.76 -10.36
N ASP A 67 -31.18 11.81 -9.86
CA ASP A 67 -31.64 11.86 -8.47
C ASP A 67 -32.68 10.74 -8.21
N PRO A 68 -32.40 9.78 -7.31
CA PRO A 68 -33.31 8.65 -7.07
C PRO A 68 -34.70 9.07 -6.56
N ILE A 69 -34.86 10.26 -5.99
CA ILE A 69 -36.18 10.76 -5.51
C ILE A 69 -37.15 10.95 -6.69
N LEU A 70 -36.62 11.18 -7.90
CA LEU A 70 -37.44 11.33 -9.11
C LEU A 70 -38.12 10.01 -9.54
N LEU A 71 -37.73 8.87 -8.95
CA LEU A 71 -38.36 7.57 -9.20
C LEU A 71 -39.66 7.34 -8.39
N GLY A 72 -40.04 8.29 -7.54
CA GLY A 72 -41.23 8.23 -6.71
C GLY A 72 -40.94 7.87 -5.25
N GLU A 73 -41.96 7.40 -4.54
CA GLU A 73 -41.84 7.06 -3.13
C GLU A 73 -40.99 5.79 -2.91
N MET A 74 -40.13 5.82 -1.89
CA MET A 74 -39.30 4.68 -1.53
C MET A 74 -40.18 3.50 -1.09
N PRO A 75 -40.00 2.29 -1.64
CA PRO A 75 -40.81 1.15 -1.25
C PRO A 75 -40.53 0.75 0.21
N GLU A 76 -41.57 0.40 0.96
CA GLU A 76 -41.44 -0.12 2.32
C GLU A 76 -40.85 -1.55 2.28
N ILE A 77 -39.68 -1.74 2.88
CA ILE A 77 -39.01 -3.04 2.96
C ILE A 77 -39.33 -3.70 4.30
N LYS A 78 -40.12 -4.79 4.28
CA LYS A 78 -40.37 -5.60 5.46
C LYS A 78 -39.18 -6.51 5.75
N MET A 79 -38.55 -6.32 6.91
CA MET A 79 -37.49 -7.22 7.37
C MET A 79 -38.07 -8.58 7.75
N PRO A 80 -37.35 -9.68 7.48
CA PRO A 80 -37.77 -10.99 7.96
C PRO A 80 -37.61 -11.09 9.48
N ASP A 81 -38.37 -11.98 10.12
CA ASP A 81 -38.24 -12.25 11.57
C ASP A 81 -36.84 -12.80 11.93
N ALA A 82 -36.20 -13.50 10.98
CA ALA A 82 -34.83 -13.99 11.10
C ALA A 82 -34.14 -14.07 9.74
N PHE A 83 -32.81 -13.86 9.73
CA PHE A 83 -31.98 -14.09 8.55
C PHE A 83 -31.58 -15.57 8.47
N ARG A 84 -31.53 -16.12 7.25
CA ARG A 84 -30.94 -17.43 7.01
C ARG A 84 -29.43 -17.34 7.24
N ILE A 85 -28.93 -18.16 8.16
CA ILE A 85 -27.49 -18.33 8.43
C ILE A 85 -27.04 -19.60 7.73
N ASP A 86 -25.89 -19.53 7.03
CA ASP A 86 -25.26 -20.66 6.37
C ASP A 86 -23.76 -20.63 6.61
N ASP A 87 -23.34 -21.34 7.65
CA ASP A 87 -21.95 -21.43 8.09
C ASP A 87 -21.25 -22.68 7.53
N SER A 88 -21.86 -23.37 6.56
CA SER A 88 -21.32 -24.62 6.00
C SER A 88 -19.94 -24.47 5.34
N ALA A 89 -19.57 -23.25 4.95
CA ALA A 89 -18.26 -22.91 4.38
C ALA A 89 -17.21 -22.54 5.45
N ILE A 90 -17.56 -22.50 6.74
CA ILE A 90 -16.64 -22.18 7.82
C ILE A 90 -15.93 -23.46 8.26
N LEU A 91 -14.61 -23.50 8.08
CA LEU A 91 -13.76 -24.57 8.58
C LEU A 91 -13.28 -24.20 9.99
N ALA A 92 -13.55 -25.08 10.97
CA ALA A 92 -13.01 -24.94 12.31
C ALA A 92 -11.48 -25.15 12.31
N PRO A 93 -10.72 -24.47 13.18
CA PRO A 93 -9.31 -24.80 13.38
C PRO A 93 -9.19 -26.24 13.91
N ALA A 94 -8.06 -26.89 13.61
CA ALA A 94 -7.76 -28.19 14.19
C ALA A 94 -7.52 -28.08 15.70
N ASP A 95 -7.69 -29.20 16.40
CA ASP A 95 -7.42 -29.27 17.84
C ASP A 95 -5.92 -29.00 18.13
N PRO A 96 -5.57 -28.38 19.27
CA PRO A 96 -4.19 -27.99 19.56
C PRO A 96 -3.15 -29.10 19.51
N GLU A 97 -3.54 -30.35 19.79
CA GLU A 97 -2.63 -31.50 19.68
C GLU A 97 -2.41 -31.89 18.21
N GLU A 98 -3.45 -31.91 17.39
CA GLU A 98 -3.33 -32.20 15.95
C GLU A 98 -2.60 -31.08 15.21
N ALA A 99 -2.83 -29.82 15.60
CA ALA A 99 -2.27 -28.64 14.96
C ALA A 99 -0.73 -28.60 14.98
N LYS A 100 -0.09 -29.30 15.94
CA LYS A 100 1.39 -29.38 16.04
C LYS A 100 2.02 -30.14 14.89
N ASP A 101 1.33 -31.18 14.41
CA ASP A 101 1.83 -32.11 13.40
C ASP A 101 1.24 -31.85 12.01
N LEU A 102 0.35 -30.86 11.87
CA LEU A 102 -0.24 -30.50 10.59
C LEU A 102 0.80 -29.98 9.59
N GLU A 103 0.82 -30.61 8.42
CA GLU A 103 1.65 -30.16 7.31
C GLU A 103 1.11 -28.86 6.70
N ILE A 104 1.93 -27.81 6.70
CA ILE A 104 1.61 -26.56 6.00
C ILE A 104 2.01 -26.69 4.54
N MET A 105 1.04 -26.99 3.69
CA MET A 105 1.22 -27.05 2.23
C MET A 105 1.52 -25.66 1.66
N ARG A 106 2.62 -25.52 0.90
CA ARG A 106 3.02 -24.27 0.25
C ARG A 106 3.15 -24.47 -1.27
N GLY A 107 2.31 -23.78 -2.04
CA GLY A 107 2.43 -23.75 -3.50
C GLY A 107 3.66 -22.95 -3.99
N PRO A 108 3.99 -23.03 -5.29
CA PRO A 108 5.21 -22.43 -5.85
C PRO A 108 5.29 -20.91 -5.73
N ASN A 109 4.14 -20.23 -5.58
CA ASN A 109 4.02 -18.79 -5.39
C ASN A 109 3.99 -18.35 -3.91
N ILE A 110 4.16 -19.28 -2.98
CA ILE A 110 4.39 -18.94 -1.57
C ILE A 110 5.90 -18.93 -1.37
N LYS A 111 6.49 -17.73 -1.35
CA LYS A 111 7.92 -17.53 -1.14
C LYS A 111 8.22 -17.17 0.31
N LYS A 112 9.48 -17.33 0.71
CA LYS A 112 9.96 -16.88 2.02
C LYS A 112 9.72 -15.37 2.15
N PHE A 113 9.43 -14.95 3.37
CA PHE A 113 9.38 -13.54 3.72
C PHE A 113 10.74 -12.88 3.40
N PRO A 114 10.78 -11.63 2.90
CA PRO A 114 12.03 -10.93 2.61
C PRO A 114 12.92 -10.84 3.84
N ASP A 115 14.22 -11.06 3.66
CA ASP A 115 15.18 -10.82 4.72
C ASP A 115 15.28 -9.31 4.94
N SER A 116 15.30 -8.91 6.21
CA SER A 116 15.42 -7.52 6.63
C SER A 116 16.80 -7.26 7.21
N VAL A 117 17.28 -6.02 7.13
CA VAL A 117 18.64 -5.65 7.55
C VAL A 117 18.56 -4.66 8.70
N ALA A 118 19.26 -4.97 9.78
CA ALA A 118 19.41 -4.07 10.93
C ALA A 118 19.96 -2.71 10.51
N TRP A 119 19.44 -1.65 11.11
CA TRP A 119 20.01 -0.32 10.91
C TRP A 119 21.38 -0.21 11.57
N THR A 120 22.33 0.36 10.82
CA THR A 120 23.62 0.85 11.33
C THR A 120 23.49 2.33 11.67
N ASP A 121 24.50 2.88 12.35
CA ASP A 121 24.50 4.29 12.77
C ASP A 121 24.75 5.28 11.61
N SER A 122 24.99 4.76 10.40
CA SER A 122 25.09 5.54 9.17
C SER A 122 24.59 4.73 7.97
N LEU A 123 24.22 5.45 6.91
CA LEU A 123 23.85 4.92 5.60
C LEU A 123 24.30 5.90 4.53
N LYS A 124 24.87 5.41 3.42
CA LYS A 124 25.16 6.21 2.23
C LYS A 124 24.66 5.45 1.00
N ALA A 125 23.73 6.04 0.26
CA ALA A 125 23.06 5.38 -0.85
C ALA A 125 22.45 6.40 -1.83
N GLU A 126 22.07 5.92 -3.02
CA GLU A 126 21.45 6.74 -4.05
C GLU A 126 19.96 7.02 -3.76
N LEU A 127 19.49 8.21 -4.11
CA LEU A 127 18.06 8.51 -4.24
C LEU A 127 17.52 7.92 -5.54
N VAL A 128 16.99 6.70 -5.49
CA VAL A 128 16.55 5.98 -6.69
C VAL A 128 15.17 6.40 -7.19
N LEU A 129 14.38 7.12 -6.37
CA LEU A 129 13.07 7.62 -6.77
C LEU A 129 12.67 8.89 -6.02
N LYS A 130 12.24 9.91 -6.77
CA LYS A 130 11.55 11.10 -6.24
C LYS A 130 10.13 11.17 -6.79
N VAL A 131 9.14 11.18 -5.92
CA VAL A 131 7.72 11.25 -6.28
C VAL A 131 7.03 12.45 -5.62
N GLY A 132 5.95 12.92 -6.23
CA GLY A 132 5.18 14.08 -5.77
C GLY A 132 4.25 13.78 -4.59
N ASP A 133 3.22 14.62 -4.45
CA ASP A 133 2.22 14.51 -3.40
C ASP A 133 1.23 13.36 -3.65
N ASN A 134 0.53 12.95 -2.59
CA ASN A 134 -0.63 12.05 -2.64
C ASN A 134 -0.35 10.66 -3.23
N ILE A 135 0.90 10.20 -3.15
CA ILE A 135 1.28 8.85 -3.56
C ILE A 135 0.51 7.83 -2.73
N THR A 136 -0.31 7.03 -3.41
CA THR A 136 -1.13 6.01 -2.78
C THR A 136 -0.35 4.69 -2.67
N THR A 137 -0.81 3.79 -1.82
CA THR A 137 -0.32 2.40 -1.81
C THR A 137 -0.62 1.65 -3.11
N ASP A 138 -1.59 2.09 -3.92
CA ASP A 138 -1.78 1.58 -5.30
C ASP A 138 -0.71 2.13 -6.27
N HIS A 139 -0.13 3.31 -5.99
CA HIS A 139 1.02 3.82 -6.73
C HIS A 139 2.31 3.08 -6.37
N ILE A 140 2.54 2.83 -5.09
CA ILE A 140 3.71 2.08 -4.60
C ILE A 140 3.63 0.63 -5.05
N MET A 141 2.49 -0.03 -4.80
CA MET A 141 2.27 -1.41 -5.17
C MET A 141 0.87 -1.61 -5.74
N PRO A 142 0.70 -1.60 -7.07
CA PRO A 142 -0.60 -1.78 -7.70
C PRO A 142 -1.32 -3.07 -7.28
N ALA A 143 -2.63 -3.10 -7.51
CA ALA A 143 -3.47 -4.29 -7.32
C ALA A 143 -3.92 -4.85 -8.68
N GLY A 144 -4.88 -5.77 -8.66
CA GLY A 144 -5.49 -6.33 -9.86
C GLY A 144 -4.98 -7.72 -10.22
N ALA A 145 -5.53 -8.27 -11.31
CA ALA A 145 -5.40 -9.67 -11.68
C ALA A 145 -3.95 -10.12 -11.96
N LYS A 146 -3.07 -9.19 -12.34
CA LYS A 146 -1.65 -9.49 -12.59
C LYS A 146 -0.82 -9.67 -11.32
N ILE A 147 -1.30 -9.17 -10.19
CA ILE A 147 -0.51 -9.01 -8.96
C ILE A 147 -1.14 -9.81 -7.81
N LEU A 148 -2.46 -9.78 -7.67
CA LEU A 148 -3.15 -10.43 -6.56
C LEU A 148 -2.89 -11.94 -6.43
N PRO A 149 -2.82 -12.73 -7.52
CA PRO A 149 -2.44 -14.15 -7.43
C PRO A 149 -1.04 -14.40 -6.87
N TYR A 150 -0.17 -13.38 -6.88
CA TYR A 150 1.22 -13.45 -6.46
C TYR A 150 1.47 -12.72 -5.13
N ARG A 151 0.42 -12.47 -4.32
CA ARG A 151 0.53 -11.75 -3.04
C ARG A 151 1.57 -12.34 -2.08
N SER A 152 1.80 -13.65 -2.13
CA SER A 152 2.79 -14.34 -1.30
C SER A 152 4.16 -14.52 -1.99
N ASN A 153 4.37 -13.88 -3.14
CA ASN A 153 5.58 -13.96 -3.94
C ASN A 153 6.23 -12.58 -4.11
N ILE A 154 6.85 -12.06 -3.05
CA ILE A 154 7.52 -10.74 -3.06
C ILE A 154 8.51 -10.58 -4.22
N PRO A 155 9.35 -11.58 -4.58
CA PRO A 155 10.22 -11.48 -5.75
C PRO A 155 9.46 -11.21 -7.05
N HIS A 156 8.32 -11.86 -7.28
CA HIS A 156 7.49 -11.58 -8.45
C HIS A 156 6.87 -10.19 -8.38
N LEU A 157 6.32 -9.81 -7.22
CA LEU A 157 5.70 -8.49 -7.03
C LEU A 157 6.70 -7.34 -7.23
N SER A 158 7.98 -7.56 -6.93
CA SER A 158 9.03 -6.56 -7.06
C SER A 158 9.12 -5.93 -8.45
N GLN A 159 8.78 -6.70 -9.50
CA GLN A 159 8.77 -6.25 -10.90
C GLN A 159 7.73 -5.15 -11.18
N TYR A 160 6.77 -4.92 -10.27
CA TYR A 160 5.69 -3.95 -10.44
C TYR A 160 5.77 -2.80 -9.42
N CYS A 161 6.75 -2.81 -8.52
CA CYS A 161 6.91 -1.78 -7.50
C CYS A 161 7.13 -0.42 -8.15
N PHE A 162 6.34 0.58 -7.76
CA PHE A 162 6.31 1.92 -8.36
C PHE A 162 6.15 1.98 -9.88
N GLY A 163 5.80 0.88 -10.56
CA GLY A 163 5.76 0.84 -12.03
C GLY A 163 4.76 1.81 -12.66
N VAL A 164 3.77 2.28 -11.89
CA VAL A 164 2.84 3.33 -12.34
C VAL A 164 3.43 4.74 -12.22
N CYS A 165 4.45 4.94 -11.38
CA CYS A 165 5.19 6.19 -11.22
C CYS A 165 6.41 6.22 -12.15
N ASP A 166 7.23 5.16 -12.10
CA ASP A 166 8.44 5.00 -12.89
C ASP A 166 8.62 3.50 -13.23
N PRO A 167 8.42 3.09 -14.50
CA PRO A 167 8.54 1.70 -14.93
C PRO A 167 9.93 1.09 -14.70
N THR A 168 10.98 1.91 -14.58
CA THR A 168 12.37 1.47 -14.43
C THR A 168 12.81 1.37 -12.97
N PHE A 169 11.96 1.78 -12.02
CA PHE A 169 12.26 1.73 -10.59
C PHE A 169 12.72 0.35 -10.09
N PRO A 170 12.04 -0.78 -10.41
CA PRO A 170 12.42 -2.07 -9.87
C PRO A 170 13.86 -2.47 -10.19
N GLU A 171 14.29 -2.23 -11.43
CA GLU A 171 15.64 -2.55 -11.89
C GLU A 171 16.67 -1.62 -11.24
N ARG A 172 16.37 -0.31 -11.20
CA ARG A 172 17.24 0.71 -10.60
C ARG A 172 17.47 0.47 -9.11
N ALA A 173 16.40 0.28 -8.34
CA ALA A 173 16.49 0.05 -6.90
C ALA A 173 17.27 -1.24 -6.59
N LYS A 174 16.98 -2.33 -7.32
CA LYS A 174 17.68 -3.60 -7.15
C LYS A 174 19.17 -3.50 -7.49
N ALA A 175 19.54 -2.73 -8.50
CA ALA A 175 20.94 -2.53 -8.89
C ALA A 175 21.71 -1.69 -7.86
N ALA A 176 21.05 -0.71 -7.24
CA ALA A 176 21.64 0.11 -6.17
C ALA A 176 21.95 -0.71 -4.90
N GLY A 177 21.16 -1.76 -4.62
CA GLY A 177 21.30 -2.64 -3.46
C GLY A 177 20.80 -2.01 -2.16
N GLU A 178 21.23 -0.77 -1.87
CA GLU A 178 20.68 0.09 -0.84
C GLU A 178 20.27 1.43 -1.46
N SER A 179 19.14 1.98 -1.02
CA SER A 179 18.61 3.20 -1.63
C SER A 179 17.69 4.02 -0.72
N PHE A 180 17.50 5.27 -1.11
CA PHE A 180 16.49 6.19 -0.58
C PHE A 180 15.33 6.38 -1.57
N VAL A 181 14.15 6.69 -1.03
CA VAL A 181 13.00 7.20 -1.80
C VAL A 181 12.56 8.52 -1.18
N VAL A 182 12.22 9.50 -2.01
CA VAL A 182 11.69 10.81 -1.59
C VAL A 182 10.25 10.99 -2.05
N GLY A 183 9.36 11.43 -1.17
CA GLY A 183 7.95 11.66 -1.44
C GLY A 183 7.44 13.05 -1.03
N GLY A 184 6.31 13.46 -1.61
CA GLY A 184 5.62 14.69 -1.22
C GLY A 184 4.74 14.54 0.02
N VAL A 185 3.65 15.30 0.06
CA VAL A 185 2.63 15.29 1.12
C VAL A 185 1.80 14.01 1.07
N ASN A 186 1.40 13.48 2.23
CA ASN A 186 0.46 12.37 2.37
C ASN A 186 0.92 11.10 1.63
N TYR A 187 2.21 10.80 1.73
CA TYR A 187 2.83 9.65 1.10
C TYR A 187 2.33 8.32 1.72
N GLY A 188 1.98 7.38 0.85
CA GLY A 188 1.49 6.05 1.22
C GLY A 188 0.01 5.99 1.58
N GLN A 189 -0.82 6.91 1.09
CA GLN A 189 -2.24 6.92 1.44
C GLN A 189 -3.04 5.73 0.86
N GLY A 190 -4.24 5.50 1.40
CA GLY A 190 -5.18 4.52 0.88
C GLY A 190 -5.18 3.18 1.62
N SER A 191 -4.88 2.08 0.94
CA SER A 191 -5.00 0.72 1.50
C SER A 191 -3.91 0.41 2.54
N SER A 192 -4.23 -0.46 3.51
CA SER A 192 -3.33 -0.87 4.59
C SER A 192 -2.27 -1.92 4.19
N ARG A 193 -2.09 -2.18 2.90
CA ARG A 193 -1.29 -3.30 2.40
C ARG A 193 0.19 -3.14 2.79
N GLU A 194 0.71 -4.10 3.53
CA GLU A 194 2.11 -4.18 3.92
C GLU A 194 3.05 -4.41 2.73
N HIS A 195 2.57 -4.95 1.60
CA HIS A 195 3.37 -5.09 0.37
C HIS A 195 3.97 -3.77 -0.12
N ALA A 196 3.30 -2.64 0.16
CA ALA A 196 3.84 -1.32 -0.15
C ALA A 196 5.08 -0.96 0.68
N ALA A 197 5.44 -1.73 1.71
CA ALA A 197 6.68 -1.64 2.46
C ALA A 197 7.60 -2.84 2.20
N LEU A 198 7.05 -4.06 2.17
CA LEU A 198 7.84 -5.29 1.96
C LEU A 198 8.51 -5.37 0.58
N VAL A 199 7.85 -4.87 -0.45
CA VAL A 199 8.40 -4.90 -1.81
C VAL A 199 9.51 -3.86 -1.98
N PRO A 200 9.36 -2.60 -1.51
CA PRO A 200 10.49 -1.67 -1.41
C PRO A 200 11.67 -2.21 -0.59
N LEU A 201 11.40 -2.86 0.56
CA LEU A 201 12.45 -3.50 1.37
C LEU A 201 13.23 -4.53 0.55
N TYR A 202 12.52 -5.43 -0.13
CA TYR A 202 13.12 -6.45 -0.98
C TYR A 202 13.97 -5.87 -2.12
N LEU A 203 13.62 -4.67 -2.59
CA LEU A 203 14.34 -3.93 -3.62
C LEU A 203 15.49 -3.07 -3.07
N GLY A 204 15.77 -3.12 -1.76
CA GLY A 204 16.90 -2.40 -1.16
C GLY A 204 16.57 -1.00 -0.64
N VAL A 205 15.30 -0.59 -0.58
CA VAL A 205 14.94 0.70 0.00
C VAL A 205 15.17 0.65 1.51
N ARG A 206 16.08 1.47 2.02
CA ARG A 206 16.41 1.56 3.45
C ARG A 206 15.61 2.63 4.15
N ALA A 207 15.44 3.80 3.53
CA ALA A 207 14.69 4.91 4.09
C ALA A 207 13.78 5.58 3.06
N VAL A 208 12.66 6.10 3.55
CA VAL A 208 11.76 6.96 2.80
C VAL A 208 11.71 8.31 3.49
N ILE A 209 11.97 9.38 2.75
CA ILE A 209 11.92 10.75 3.25
C ILE A 209 10.74 11.46 2.58
N ALA A 210 9.81 12.02 3.34
CA ALA A 210 8.63 12.67 2.75
C ALA A 210 8.26 13.98 3.42
N LYS A 211 7.43 14.81 2.77
CA LYS A 211 6.83 15.99 3.44
C LYS A 211 5.85 15.55 4.53
N SER A 212 5.12 14.46 4.33
CA SER A 212 4.32 13.81 5.38
C SER A 212 3.88 12.40 4.96
N PHE A 213 3.49 11.56 5.93
CA PHE A 213 3.07 10.18 5.70
C PHE A 213 1.61 9.92 6.09
N ALA A 214 0.98 8.99 5.38
CA ALA A 214 -0.22 8.34 5.88
C ALA A 214 0.13 7.38 7.04
N ARG A 215 -0.60 7.50 8.16
CA ARG A 215 -0.32 6.82 9.44
C ARG A 215 -0.03 5.32 9.32
N ILE A 216 -0.89 4.58 8.60
CA ILE A 216 -0.76 3.11 8.47
C ILE A 216 0.49 2.75 7.67
N HIS A 217 0.80 3.52 6.63
CA HIS A 217 1.96 3.23 5.80
C HIS A 217 3.27 3.48 6.54
N ALA A 218 3.38 4.56 7.32
CA ALA A 218 4.54 4.81 8.18
C ALA A 218 4.79 3.63 9.15
N ALA A 219 3.73 3.09 9.75
CA ALA A 219 3.84 1.91 10.61
C ALA A 219 4.32 0.66 9.84
N ASN A 220 3.82 0.44 8.62
CA ASN A 220 4.27 -0.67 7.78
C ASN A 220 5.74 -0.55 7.37
N LEU A 221 6.22 0.66 7.07
CA LEU A 221 7.64 0.92 6.78
C LEU A 221 8.50 0.51 7.97
N ILE A 222 8.17 1.00 9.18
CA ILE A 222 8.89 0.64 10.41
C ILE A 222 8.86 -0.87 10.65
N ASN A 223 7.70 -1.50 10.51
CA ASN A 223 7.56 -2.95 10.69
C ASN A 223 8.41 -3.75 9.70
N ALA A 224 8.62 -3.24 8.49
CA ALA A 224 9.51 -3.82 7.49
C ALA A 224 11.00 -3.49 7.72
N GLY A 225 11.33 -2.56 8.61
CA GLY A 225 12.70 -2.08 8.84
C GLY A 225 13.11 -0.88 7.98
N ILE A 226 12.19 -0.29 7.23
CA ILE A 226 12.42 0.92 6.45
C ILE A 226 12.18 2.14 7.35
N MET A 227 13.11 3.08 7.38
CA MET A 227 12.99 4.27 8.23
C MET A 227 12.17 5.37 7.52
N PRO A 228 11.00 5.78 8.05
CA PRO A 228 10.27 6.93 7.53
C PRO A 228 10.75 8.22 8.20
N LEU A 229 11.27 9.16 7.42
CA LEU A 229 11.77 10.46 7.89
C LEU A 229 10.99 11.60 7.26
N THR A 230 10.78 12.68 8.00
CA THR A 230 10.05 13.85 7.50
C THR A 230 11.00 15.02 7.31
N PHE A 231 10.85 15.83 6.25
CA PHE A 231 11.60 17.08 6.17
C PHE A 231 11.23 18.01 7.34
N ALA A 232 12.22 18.62 7.99
CA ALA A 232 11.93 19.66 9.00
C ALA A 232 11.31 20.89 8.33
N ASN A 233 11.81 21.27 7.15
CA ASN A 233 11.20 22.24 6.25
C ASN A 233 10.72 21.53 4.97
N PRO A 234 9.40 21.46 4.69
CA PRO A 234 8.88 20.84 3.48
C PRO A 234 9.44 21.38 2.17
N ASP A 235 9.93 22.62 2.12
CA ASP A 235 10.54 23.21 0.91
C ASP A 235 11.90 22.59 0.56
N ASP A 236 12.56 21.92 1.52
CA ASP A 236 13.82 21.21 1.25
C ASP A 236 13.64 20.02 0.31
N TYR A 237 12.41 19.54 0.14
CA TYR A 237 12.05 18.56 -0.89
C TYR A 237 12.52 18.98 -2.29
N ASP A 238 12.46 20.27 -2.62
CA ASP A 238 12.81 20.78 -3.96
C ASP A 238 14.33 20.88 -4.18
N ARG A 239 15.13 20.72 -3.12
CA ARG A 239 16.60 20.82 -3.18
C ARG A 239 17.27 19.50 -3.59
N ILE A 240 16.57 18.38 -3.50
CA ILE A 240 17.10 17.03 -3.81
C ILE A 240 16.54 16.53 -5.15
N GLU A 241 17.33 15.82 -5.93
CA GLU A 241 16.97 15.25 -7.22
C GLU A 241 17.23 13.74 -7.25
N GLN A 242 16.42 13.03 -8.05
CA GLN A 242 16.64 11.61 -8.27
C GLN A 242 18.02 11.38 -8.89
N GLY A 243 18.77 10.42 -8.35
CA GLY A 243 20.17 10.16 -8.69
C GLY A 243 21.19 10.82 -7.75
N ASP A 244 20.76 11.71 -6.85
CA ASP A 244 21.65 12.28 -5.83
C ASP A 244 22.14 11.18 -4.87
N VAL A 245 23.40 11.28 -4.44
CA VAL A 245 23.97 10.39 -3.43
C VAL A 245 23.73 11.00 -2.06
N LEU A 246 22.93 10.34 -1.25
CA LEU A 246 22.52 10.82 0.06
C LEU A 246 23.23 10.05 1.17
N SER A 247 23.48 10.72 2.29
CA SER A 247 24.02 10.09 3.49
C SER A 247 23.29 10.54 4.76
N LEU A 248 23.17 9.59 5.70
CA LEU A 248 22.74 9.79 7.08
C LEU A 248 23.87 9.33 8.00
N ALA A 249 24.13 10.09 9.06
CA ALA A 249 25.06 9.73 10.12
C ALA A 249 24.43 9.98 11.49
N ASN A 250 24.97 9.36 12.53
CA ASN A 250 24.45 9.42 13.91
C ASN A 250 22.96 9.03 13.98
N VAL A 251 22.54 8.04 13.19
CA VAL A 251 21.14 7.62 13.05
C VAL A 251 20.53 7.24 14.40
N PHE A 252 21.28 6.58 15.28
CA PHE A 252 20.77 6.17 16.58
C PHE A 252 20.53 7.37 17.50
N ALA A 253 21.47 8.32 17.57
CA ALA A 253 21.29 9.55 18.32
C ALA A 253 20.16 10.41 17.74
N GLY A 254 20.01 10.42 16.41
CA GLY A 254 18.93 11.13 15.73
C GLY A 254 17.55 10.53 16.01
N MET A 255 17.44 9.21 16.14
CA MET A 255 16.20 8.57 16.59
C MET A 255 15.85 8.96 18.03
N ASP A 256 16.85 9.18 18.89
CA ASP A 256 16.64 9.52 20.29
C ASP A 256 16.25 10.98 20.49
N THR A 257 16.85 11.89 19.72
CA THR A 257 16.55 13.33 19.76
C THR A 257 15.31 13.70 18.94
N GLY A 258 15.01 12.93 17.90
CA GLY A 258 13.98 13.25 16.91
C GLY A 258 14.50 14.05 15.72
N ASP A 259 15.78 14.45 15.72
CA ASP A 259 16.38 15.29 14.69
C ASP A 259 17.51 14.54 13.96
N MET A 260 17.54 14.64 12.63
CA MET A 260 18.58 14.04 11.79
C MET A 260 19.04 15.03 10.73
N ILE A 261 20.27 14.87 10.25
CA ILE A 261 20.77 15.62 9.09
C ILE A 261 20.96 14.65 7.93
N LEU A 262 20.21 14.90 6.85
CA LEU A 262 20.45 14.29 5.56
C LEU A 262 21.46 15.14 4.80
N ARG A 263 22.56 14.53 4.39
CA ARG A 263 23.55 15.18 3.55
C ARG A 263 23.39 14.69 2.12
N ASP A 264 23.25 15.64 1.20
CA ASP A 264 23.36 15.38 -0.22
C ASP A 264 24.83 15.55 -0.61
N GLU A 265 25.50 14.43 -0.86
CA GLU A 265 26.92 14.39 -1.21
C GLU A 265 27.18 14.89 -2.62
N THR A 266 26.20 14.80 -3.52
CA THR A 266 26.31 15.30 -4.90
C THR A 266 26.34 16.82 -4.91
N LYS A 267 25.48 17.44 -4.10
CA LYS A 267 25.31 18.91 -4.06
C LYS A 267 26.08 19.59 -2.92
N GLY A 268 26.59 18.82 -1.95
CA GLY A 268 27.30 19.34 -0.79
C GLY A 268 26.41 20.15 0.16
N ILE A 269 25.12 19.79 0.25
CA ILE A 269 24.15 20.47 1.11
C ILE A 269 23.68 19.57 2.25
N GLU A 270 23.29 20.21 3.35
CA GLU A 270 22.68 19.55 4.50
C GLU A 270 21.20 19.95 4.61
N ILE A 271 20.38 18.97 4.93
CA ILE A 271 18.92 19.05 4.97
C ILE A 271 18.45 18.48 6.31
N PRO A 272 17.88 19.30 7.20
CA PRO A 272 17.33 18.83 8.46
C PRO A 272 16.09 17.98 8.24
N LEU A 273 16.07 16.81 8.89
CA LEU A 273 14.95 15.88 8.94
C LEU A 273 14.49 15.70 10.38
N THR A 274 13.23 15.30 10.53
CA THR A 274 12.60 14.99 11.82
C THR A 274 12.01 13.58 11.82
N CYS A 275 11.98 12.97 13.00
CA CYS A 275 11.30 11.72 13.27
C CYS A 275 10.70 11.72 14.68
N SER A 276 9.67 10.92 14.90
CA SER A 276 9.03 10.77 16.21
C SER A 276 8.72 9.29 16.45
N PHE A 277 9.79 8.53 16.72
CA PHE A 277 9.68 7.10 16.97
C PHE A 277 9.53 6.82 18.46
N THR A 278 8.54 6.02 18.82
CA THR A 278 8.45 5.43 20.16
C THR A 278 9.63 4.50 20.43
N GLU A 279 9.97 4.26 21.70
CA GLU A 279 11.05 3.32 22.08
C GLU A 279 10.92 1.95 21.41
N ARG A 280 9.69 1.43 21.31
CA ARG A 280 9.43 0.17 20.60
C ARG A 280 9.75 0.26 19.12
N GLN A 281 9.40 1.36 18.45
CA GLN A 281 9.70 1.54 17.03
C GLN A 281 11.21 1.69 16.79
N LYS A 282 11.93 2.38 17.68
CA LYS A 282 13.40 2.45 17.64
C LYS A 282 14.02 1.06 17.75
N ALA A 283 13.54 0.24 18.70
CA ALA A 283 14.01 -1.15 18.87
C ALA A 283 13.71 -2.01 17.62
N ILE A 284 12.53 -1.86 17.03
CA ILE A 284 12.15 -2.53 15.77
C ILE A 284 13.13 -2.16 14.64
N LEU A 285 13.42 -0.87 14.44
CA LEU A 285 14.36 -0.42 13.40
C LEU A 285 15.78 -0.91 13.66
N LYS A 286 16.24 -0.89 14.91
CA LYS A 286 17.56 -1.43 15.31
C LYS A 286 17.69 -2.93 15.05
N ALA A 287 16.63 -3.70 15.25
CA ALA A 287 16.59 -5.13 14.90
C ALA A 287 16.42 -5.38 13.39
N GLY A 288 16.14 -4.32 12.60
CA GLY A 288 15.92 -4.41 11.16
C GLY A 288 14.49 -4.73 10.77
N GLY A 289 13.53 -4.73 11.69
CA GLY A 289 12.11 -4.98 11.41
C GLY A 289 11.41 -5.72 12.54
N LEU A 290 10.07 -5.73 12.49
CA LEU A 290 9.24 -6.26 13.57
C LEU A 290 9.44 -7.77 13.74
N LEU A 291 9.62 -8.50 12.63
CA LEU A 291 9.81 -9.94 12.66
C LEU A 291 11.14 -10.32 13.35
N ALA A 292 12.22 -9.62 13.03
CA ALA A 292 13.53 -9.81 13.67
C ALA A 292 13.47 -9.46 15.17
N TYR A 293 12.90 -8.30 15.51
CA TYR A 293 12.69 -7.87 16.90
C TYR A 293 11.89 -8.90 17.72
N THR A 294 10.84 -9.48 17.13
CA THR A 294 10.00 -10.48 17.79
C THR A 294 10.73 -11.80 17.99
N LYS A 295 11.63 -12.17 17.07
CA LYS A 295 12.47 -13.37 17.19
C LYS A 295 13.53 -13.23 18.27
N GLU A 296 14.08 -12.03 18.48
CA GLU A 296 15.05 -11.76 19.55
C GLU A 296 14.40 -11.71 20.95
N SER A 297 13.09 -11.44 20.99
CA SER A 297 12.32 -11.30 22.24
C SER A 297 11.69 -12.61 22.74
N ASN A 298 11.80 -13.70 21.97
CA ASN A 298 11.28 -15.05 22.28
C ASN A 298 12.43 -16.05 22.37
#